data_AF-A0A8H3BG35-F1
#
_entry.id   AF-A0A8H3BG35-F1
#
_cell.length_a   1.000
_cell.length_b   1.000
_cell.length_c   1.000
_cell.angle_alpha   90.00
_cell.angle_beta   90.00
_cell.angle_gamma   90.00
#
_symmetry.space_group_name_H-M   'P 1'
#
loop_
_entity.id
_entity.type
_entity.pdbx_description
1 polymer ?
#
loop_
_entity_poly.entity_id
_entity_poly.type
_entity_poly.pdbx_seq_one_letter_code
_entity_poly.pdbx_strand_id
1 'polypeptide(L)'
;MPQESGRYLLCFSFLLCLILPYVTGTNAPLFIYSKPIPKPTISSAFIMIDPPASHKVNVNASEQDHLIDSVTVFQAGRAEVKRRVQLQLKQGQNQIVIERLPSLLVKDSLRVQGTGTAAIFDVVYHCPNRHSHRNRRHDESSDEEDEEETECRKTVQALEKQRGTIENQISFLQAYGRSLSSQNSNTESLEQFLDVYAARQDVLNKRIQELDLEIKRAEKALREVQKKQPEHKTKAQRRTKVTVTVMSKEEGNAELTLTYVVWNASWTPIYELRASISSSPNLPSSITLYYQASLTQATGEDWPEAVLTLSTAAPYRGADMPKLTTWRIGVPPASEPRGRYRTRSRSQSPRVIYVSEPGSVRRRSYSSSSPTRIIHVDRVGIHSSSPPRRPRSPSPAQIIVPDHRMVTEHKPTPMAVRQADVVDTGVLSATFNIPGRSNVPSDQGNHKVLIGSLDFQITPEWICIPRKDESVFLRCKVVNSSEFTFLPGEVSVFIGDSFVSKSQIQHVPPNDSFQLSLGTDPTLRVTYAPVRTHKRTNSESGFNFPGRQRQPKQLTTKYSQQITIRNTRPIMVPALHILDHVPVSNLETLKVNVVS
;
A
#
# COMPACT_ATOMS: atom_id res chain seq x y z
N MET A 1 -46.80 -2.75 -41.97
CA MET A 1 -47.73 -1.83 -41.29
C MET A 1 -46.95 -1.05 -40.24
N PRO A 2 -46.37 0.11 -40.59
CA PRO A 2 -45.62 0.98 -39.69
C PRO A 2 -46.46 2.19 -39.26
N GLN A 3 -46.06 2.84 -38.16
CA GLN A 3 -46.27 4.26 -37.74
C GLN A 3 -46.17 4.29 -36.20
N GLU A 4 -45.54 5.23 -35.50
CA GLU A 4 -44.89 6.47 -35.90
C GLU A 4 -44.02 6.96 -34.73
N SER A 5 -42.98 7.71 -35.06
CA SER A 5 -42.05 8.40 -34.17
C SER A 5 -42.63 9.70 -33.59
N GLY A 6 -42.28 10.05 -32.36
CA GLY A 6 -42.52 11.39 -31.80
C GLY A 6 -41.58 11.75 -30.66
N ARG A 7 -40.52 12.53 -30.95
CA ARG A 7 -39.64 13.20 -29.99
C ARG A 7 -40.29 14.53 -29.58
N TYR A 8 -40.33 14.85 -28.29
CA TYR A 8 -40.65 16.20 -27.81
C TYR A 8 -39.42 16.83 -27.15
N LEU A 9 -38.93 17.92 -27.75
CA LEU A 9 -38.02 18.90 -27.17
C LEU A 9 -38.89 20.00 -26.53
N LEU A 10 -38.71 20.24 -25.24
CA LEU A 10 -39.33 21.36 -24.52
C LEU A 10 -38.31 22.50 -24.41
N CYS A 11 -38.54 23.57 -25.17
CA CYS A 11 -38.00 24.91 -24.94
C CYS A 11 -39.21 25.83 -24.71
N PHE A 12 -39.40 26.30 -23.48
CA PHE A 12 -40.39 27.35 -23.18
C PHE A 12 -39.66 28.64 -22.80
N SER A 13 -39.74 29.60 -23.72
CA SER A 13 -39.48 31.03 -23.50
C SER A 13 -40.83 31.68 -23.16
N PHE A 14 -40.94 32.28 -21.99
CA PHE A 14 -42.10 33.07 -21.57
C PHE A 14 -41.81 34.55 -21.83
N LEU A 15 -42.56 35.16 -22.76
CA LEU A 15 -42.79 36.60 -22.80
C LEU A 15 -44.30 36.83 -22.91
N LEU A 16 -44.94 37.14 -21.78
CA LEU A 16 -46.38 37.39 -21.68
C LEU A 16 -46.65 38.87 -21.96
N CYS A 17 -47.27 39.17 -23.10
CA CYS A 17 -47.83 40.48 -23.42
C CYS A 17 -49.36 40.37 -23.31
N LEU A 18 -49.95 41.05 -22.32
CA LEU A 18 -51.39 41.13 -22.12
C LEU A 18 -51.99 42.23 -23.01
N ILE A 19 -52.89 41.86 -23.92
CA ILE A 19 -53.81 42.77 -24.60
C ILE A 19 -55.24 42.29 -24.30
N LEU A 20 -56.05 43.16 -23.69
CA LEU A 20 -57.49 42.99 -23.52
C LEU A 20 -58.26 43.56 -24.73
N PRO A 21 -59.50 43.10 -24.98
CA PRO A 21 -60.10 43.09 -26.30
C PRO A 21 -61.00 44.29 -26.64
N TYR A 22 -61.15 44.43 -27.96
CA TYR A 22 -62.11 45.20 -28.75
C TYR A 22 -63.53 45.29 -28.18
N VAL A 23 -64.11 46.51 -28.24
CA VAL A 23 -65.56 46.74 -28.43
C VAL A 23 -65.75 47.82 -29.50
N THR A 24 -66.71 47.54 -30.37
CA THR A 24 -67.06 48.14 -31.67
C THR A 24 -67.83 49.46 -31.58
N GLY A 25 -67.68 50.34 -32.58
CA GLY A 25 -68.82 51.09 -33.12
C GLY A 25 -68.61 52.58 -33.48
N THR A 26 -68.87 52.88 -34.75
CA THR A 26 -69.37 54.15 -35.36
C THR A 26 -68.40 55.16 -36.02
N ASN A 27 -68.90 55.65 -37.16
CA ASN A 27 -68.28 56.42 -38.24
C ASN A 27 -68.04 57.91 -37.91
N ALA A 28 -66.91 58.49 -38.35
CA ALA A 28 -66.74 59.88 -38.84
C ALA A 28 -65.25 60.27 -38.99
N PRO A 29 -64.88 61.27 -39.83
CA PRO A 29 -63.67 61.24 -40.67
C PRO A 29 -62.38 61.75 -40.02
N LEU A 30 -61.25 61.31 -40.60
CA LEU A 30 -59.89 61.76 -40.32
C LEU A 30 -59.76 63.30 -40.45
N PHE A 31 -59.42 63.96 -39.35
CA PHE A 31 -58.79 65.27 -39.33
C PHE A 31 -57.43 65.16 -38.65
N ILE A 32 -56.37 65.35 -39.45
CA ILE A 32 -54.98 65.41 -38.98
C ILE A 32 -54.77 66.81 -38.41
N TYR A 33 -54.57 66.91 -37.09
CA TYR A 33 -54.00 68.10 -36.45
C TYR A 33 -52.73 67.68 -35.70
N SER A 34 -51.57 68.07 -36.25
CA SER A 34 -50.27 67.93 -35.62
C SER A 34 -50.12 68.98 -34.50
N LYS A 35 -50.19 68.56 -33.24
CA LYS A 35 -49.64 69.32 -32.10
C LYS A 35 -48.33 68.66 -31.65
N PRO A 36 -47.24 69.43 -31.44
CA PRO A 36 -45.98 68.87 -30.95
C PRO A 36 -46.11 68.52 -29.47
N ILE A 37 -45.79 67.26 -29.13
CA ILE A 37 -45.68 66.76 -27.75
C ILE A 37 -44.35 67.27 -27.16
N PRO A 38 -44.32 67.78 -25.92
CA PRO A 38 -43.09 68.27 -25.29
C PRO A 38 -42.15 67.10 -24.97
N LYS A 39 -40.85 67.30 -25.23
CA LYS A 39 -39.78 66.33 -24.96
C LYS A 39 -39.74 65.98 -23.46
N PRO A 40 -39.67 64.70 -23.07
CA PRO A 40 -39.43 64.34 -21.68
C PRO A 40 -37.98 64.64 -21.32
N THR A 41 -37.79 65.50 -20.33
CA THR A 41 -36.49 65.73 -19.67
C THR A 41 -36.13 64.46 -18.89
N ILE A 42 -35.30 63.60 -19.47
CA ILE A 42 -34.71 62.46 -18.75
C ILE A 42 -33.65 63.05 -17.83
N SER A 43 -34.02 63.23 -16.55
CA SER A 43 -33.03 63.46 -15.49
C SER A 43 -32.27 62.15 -15.32
N SER A 44 -31.06 62.10 -15.88
CA SER A 44 -30.12 61.01 -15.69
C SER A 44 -29.56 61.06 -14.27
N ALA A 45 -30.34 60.60 -13.30
CA ALA A 45 -29.82 60.19 -12.01
C ALA A 45 -29.02 58.89 -12.23
N PHE A 46 -27.73 59.03 -12.51
CA PHE A 46 -26.77 57.93 -12.35
C PHE A 46 -26.77 57.55 -10.87
N ILE A 47 -27.54 56.53 -10.50
CA ILE A 47 -27.32 55.82 -9.25
C ILE A 47 -25.97 55.14 -9.43
N MET A 48 -24.90 55.74 -8.92
CA MET A 48 -23.67 55.03 -8.64
C MET A 48 -24.01 53.97 -7.60
N ILE A 49 -24.39 52.78 -8.05
CA ILE A 49 -24.30 51.58 -7.23
C ILE A 49 -22.80 51.36 -7.09
N ASP A 50 -22.24 51.79 -5.96
CA ASP A 50 -20.87 51.41 -5.61
C ASP A 50 -20.74 49.90 -5.80
N PRO A 51 -19.72 49.41 -6.52
CA PRO A 51 -19.52 47.99 -6.70
C PRO A 51 -19.53 47.33 -5.32
N PRO A 52 -20.23 46.19 -5.14
CA PRO A 52 -20.30 45.54 -3.84
C PRO A 52 -18.88 45.35 -3.31
N ALA A 53 -18.62 45.87 -2.11
CA ALA A 53 -17.29 45.82 -1.50
C ALA A 53 -16.78 44.37 -1.54
N SER A 54 -15.75 44.13 -2.36
CA SER A 54 -15.18 42.81 -2.55
C SER A 54 -14.03 42.62 -1.57
N HIS A 55 -14.25 41.79 -0.57
CA HIS A 55 -13.26 41.46 0.45
C HIS A 55 -12.52 40.18 0.08
N LYS A 56 -11.20 40.16 0.18
CA LYS A 56 -10.39 38.96 -0.07
C LYS A 56 -9.89 38.38 1.24
N VAL A 57 -10.11 37.09 1.43
CA VAL A 57 -9.61 36.32 2.58
C VAL A 57 -8.71 35.22 2.03
N ASN A 58 -7.46 35.15 2.47
CA ASN A 58 -6.54 34.08 2.08
C ASN A 58 -6.37 33.12 3.27
N VAL A 59 -6.55 31.84 3.02
CA VAL A 59 -6.43 30.77 4.00
C VAL A 59 -5.37 29.80 3.52
N ASN A 60 -4.34 29.60 4.34
CA ASN A 60 -3.31 28.62 4.07
C ASN A 60 -3.69 27.27 4.69
N ALA A 61 -4.15 26.32 3.87
CA ALA A 61 -4.59 25.01 4.35
C ALA A 61 -3.47 24.20 5.01
N SER A 62 -2.19 24.43 4.64
CA SER A 62 -1.08 23.65 5.20
C SER A 62 -0.76 23.96 6.66
N GLU A 63 -1.15 25.13 7.13
CA GLU A 63 -0.96 25.54 8.53
C GLU A 63 -2.16 25.13 9.40
N GLN A 64 -3.21 24.58 8.78
CA GLN A 64 -4.51 24.31 9.39
C GLN A 64 -4.93 22.83 9.26
N ASP A 65 -3.96 21.91 9.21
CA ASP A 65 -4.25 20.48 9.17
C ASP A 65 -4.98 19.98 10.44
N HIS A 66 -4.78 20.65 11.57
CA HIS A 66 -5.53 20.43 12.80
C HIS A 66 -7.04 20.72 12.70
N LEU A 67 -7.50 21.35 11.62
CA LEU A 67 -8.93 21.56 11.35
C LEU A 67 -9.54 20.47 10.45
N ILE A 68 -8.78 19.43 10.11
CA ILE A 68 -9.32 18.21 9.51
C ILE A 68 -10.14 17.48 10.57
N ASP A 69 -11.45 17.39 10.33
CA ASP A 69 -12.42 16.87 11.31
C ASP A 69 -12.54 15.34 11.22
N SER A 70 -12.68 14.84 9.98
CA SER A 70 -12.83 13.41 9.73
C SER A 70 -12.22 13.01 8.40
N VAL A 71 -11.72 11.78 8.34
CA VAL A 71 -11.16 11.18 7.13
C VAL A 71 -11.74 9.79 6.92
N THR A 72 -12.28 9.54 5.74
CA THR A 72 -12.72 8.21 5.30
C THR A 72 -11.69 7.62 4.36
N VAL A 73 -10.98 6.57 4.78
CA VAL A 73 -9.95 5.91 3.97
C VAL A 73 -10.54 4.70 3.23
N PHE A 74 -10.30 4.62 1.93
CA PHE A 74 -10.75 3.54 1.07
C PHE A 74 -9.62 2.56 0.74
N GLN A 75 -9.94 1.29 0.53
CA GLN A 75 -8.93 0.29 0.09
C GLN A 75 -8.34 0.60 -1.30
N ALA A 76 -9.08 1.35 -2.13
CA ALA A 76 -8.71 1.67 -3.51
C ALA A 76 -7.69 2.84 -3.66
N GLY A 77 -6.85 3.09 -2.64
CA GLY A 77 -5.79 4.10 -2.71
C GLY A 77 -6.28 5.56 -2.66
N ARG A 78 -7.44 5.80 -2.03
CA ARG A 78 -8.00 7.14 -1.84
C ARG A 78 -8.49 7.37 -0.42
N ALA A 79 -8.60 8.65 -0.04
CA ALA A 79 -9.32 9.07 1.15
C ALA A 79 -10.25 10.26 0.84
N GLU A 80 -11.42 10.29 1.46
CA GLU A 80 -12.27 11.48 1.53
C GLU A 80 -11.92 12.24 2.80
N VAL A 81 -11.53 13.50 2.65
CA VAL A 81 -11.12 14.38 3.74
C VAL A 81 -12.19 15.45 3.94
N LYS A 82 -12.64 15.61 5.18
CA LYS A 82 -13.54 16.68 5.61
C LYS A 82 -12.78 17.67 6.48
N ARG A 83 -12.55 18.87 5.95
CA ARG A 83 -11.82 19.96 6.61
C ARG A 83 -12.78 21.10 6.96
N ARG A 84 -12.60 21.68 8.14
CA ARG A 84 -13.27 22.92 8.56
C ARG A 84 -12.37 24.13 8.33
N VAL A 85 -12.95 25.25 7.94
CA VAL A 85 -12.28 26.53 7.73
C VAL A 85 -13.11 27.60 8.42
N GLN A 86 -12.56 28.16 9.50
CA GLN A 86 -13.21 29.23 10.25
C GLN A 86 -12.88 30.58 9.60
N LEU A 87 -13.89 31.42 9.41
CA LEU A 87 -13.79 32.67 8.67
C LEU A 87 -14.51 33.81 9.41
N GLN A 88 -13.97 35.01 9.23
CA GLN A 88 -14.66 36.26 9.56
C GLN A 88 -15.06 36.93 8.24
N LEU A 89 -16.37 37.02 7.99
CA LEU A 89 -16.92 37.58 6.78
C LEU A 89 -17.32 39.02 7.00
N LYS A 90 -17.02 39.89 6.03
CA LYS A 90 -17.51 41.26 6.00
C LYS A 90 -18.82 41.34 5.23
N GLN A 91 -19.60 42.39 5.45
CA GLN A 91 -20.80 42.65 4.66
C GLN A 91 -20.44 42.78 3.16
N GLY A 92 -21.24 42.15 2.29
CA GLY A 92 -21.01 42.16 0.84
C GLY A 92 -20.33 40.89 0.32
N GLN A 93 -19.52 41.03 -0.73
CA GLN A 93 -18.89 39.91 -1.41
C GLN A 93 -17.56 39.55 -0.75
N ASN A 94 -17.38 38.30 -0.35
CA ASN A 94 -16.15 37.77 0.22
C ASN A 94 -15.59 36.70 -0.71
N GLN A 95 -14.37 36.92 -1.21
CA GLN A 95 -13.62 35.97 -2.01
C GLN A 95 -12.60 35.27 -1.11
N ILE A 96 -12.89 34.02 -0.76
CA ILE A 96 -12.05 33.20 0.12
C ILE A 96 -11.17 32.32 -0.76
N VAL A 97 -9.86 32.55 -0.72
CA VAL A 97 -8.87 31.76 -1.45
C VAL A 97 -8.22 30.80 -0.46
N ILE A 98 -8.42 29.51 -0.66
CA ILE A 98 -7.84 28.44 0.13
C ILE A 98 -6.65 27.89 -0.67
N GLU A 99 -5.44 28.17 -0.19
CA GLU A 99 -4.18 27.80 -0.82
C GLU A 99 -3.53 26.59 -0.13
N ARG A 100 -2.57 25.97 -0.83
CA ARG A 100 -1.82 24.79 -0.37
C ARG A 100 -2.70 23.60 -0.02
N LEU A 101 -3.71 23.35 -0.84
CA LEU A 101 -4.43 22.09 -0.86
C LEU A 101 -3.62 21.02 -1.62
N PRO A 102 -3.89 19.73 -1.39
CA PRO A 102 -3.19 18.62 -2.04
C PRO A 102 -3.23 18.73 -3.55
N SER A 103 -2.08 18.59 -4.20
CA SER A 103 -1.95 18.50 -5.65
C SER A 103 -2.65 17.25 -6.21
N LEU A 104 -2.84 16.24 -5.36
CA LEU A 104 -3.51 14.98 -5.66
C LEU A 104 -5.03 15.01 -5.38
N LEU A 105 -5.60 16.19 -5.12
CA LEU A 105 -7.04 16.37 -4.96
C LEU A 105 -7.76 16.06 -6.27
N VAL A 106 -8.81 15.22 -6.20
CA VAL A 106 -9.67 14.92 -7.34
C VAL A 106 -10.63 16.08 -7.57
N LYS A 107 -10.45 16.82 -8.67
CA LYS A 107 -11.27 18.02 -9.01
C LYS A 107 -12.78 17.80 -8.81
N ASP A 108 -13.33 16.73 -9.39
CA ASP A 108 -14.78 16.50 -9.43
C ASP A 108 -15.37 16.00 -8.09
N SER A 109 -14.51 15.83 -7.08
CA SER A 109 -14.91 15.43 -5.73
C SER A 109 -15.20 16.59 -4.78
N LEU A 110 -14.75 17.80 -5.16
CA LEU A 110 -14.77 18.96 -4.27
C LEU A 110 -16.21 19.38 -3.98
N ARG A 111 -16.56 19.39 -2.70
CA ARG A 111 -17.84 19.87 -2.17
C ARG A 111 -17.56 20.90 -1.08
N VAL A 112 -18.30 22.00 -1.12
CA VAL A 112 -18.19 23.07 -0.12
C VAL A 112 -19.57 23.26 0.51
N GLN A 113 -19.61 23.18 1.84
CA GLN A 113 -20.77 23.51 2.65
C GLN A 113 -20.40 24.67 3.56
N GLY A 114 -21.37 25.50 3.92
CA GLY A 114 -21.16 26.64 4.80
C GLY A 114 -22.22 26.69 5.89
N THR A 115 -21.80 27.08 7.10
CA THR A 115 -22.69 27.41 8.22
C THR A 115 -22.47 28.88 8.59
N GLY A 116 -23.57 29.61 8.79
CA GLY A 116 -23.56 31.06 9.06
C GLY A 116 -24.64 31.82 8.29
N THR A 117 -24.57 33.15 8.33
CA THR A 117 -25.54 34.07 7.69
C THR A 117 -25.25 34.37 6.21
N ALA A 118 -24.27 33.68 5.62
CA ALA A 118 -23.75 33.96 4.29
C ALA A 118 -24.06 32.82 3.30
N ALA A 119 -24.25 33.18 2.03
CA ALA A 119 -24.58 32.24 0.95
C ALA A 119 -23.39 32.03 0.01
N ILE A 120 -23.07 30.77 -0.29
CA ILE A 120 -22.04 30.41 -1.27
C ILE A 120 -22.57 30.73 -2.67
N PHE A 121 -21.83 31.55 -3.42
CA PHE A 121 -22.19 31.98 -4.77
C PHE A 121 -21.43 31.22 -5.85
N ASP A 122 -20.12 30.99 -5.64
CA ASP A 122 -19.25 30.34 -6.64
C ASP A 122 -18.12 29.56 -5.96
N VAL A 123 -17.69 28.47 -6.59
CA VAL A 123 -16.57 27.63 -6.14
C VAL A 123 -15.69 27.29 -7.35
N VAL A 124 -14.48 27.84 -7.36
CA VAL A 124 -13.52 27.70 -8.46
C VAL A 124 -12.32 26.88 -8.02
N TYR A 125 -12.16 25.71 -8.61
CA TYR A 125 -10.95 24.91 -8.49
C TYR A 125 -9.85 25.43 -9.44
N HIS A 126 -8.67 25.70 -8.90
CA HIS A 126 -7.50 26.10 -9.68
C HIS A 126 -6.52 24.94 -9.73
N CYS A 127 -6.30 24.40 -10.93
CA CYS A 127 -5.32 23.36 -11.13
C CYS A 127 -3.91 23.88 -10.81
N PRO A 128 -3.04 23.06 -10.20
CA PRO A 128 -1.63 23.39 -10.05
C PRO A 128 -1.04 23.73 -11.42
N ASN A 129 -0.56 24.96 -11.59
CA ASN A 129 -0.07 25.42 -12.89
C ASN A 129 1.20 24.65 -13.30
N ARG A 130 1.05 23.65 -14.19
CA ARG A 130 2.18 22.89 -14.78
C ARG A 130 3.16 23.78 -15.55
N HIS A 131 2.73 24.95 -16.01
CA HIS A 131 3.53 25.81 -16.89
C HIS A 131 4.48 26.77 -16.17
N SER A 132 4.50 26.81 -14.83
CA SER A 132 5.49 27.64 -14.11
C SER A 132 6.92 27.08 -14.19
N HIS A 133 7.11 25.83 -14.62
CA HIS A 133 8.44 25.21 -14.76
C HIS A 133 9.29 25.80 -15.89
N ARG A 134 8.70 26.56 -16.83
CA ARG A 134 9.50 27.12 -17.93
C ARG A 134 10.10 28.49 -17.65
N ASN A 135 9.66 29.20 -16.61
CA ASN A 135 10.10 30.58 -16.33
C ASN A 135 10.25 30.93 -14.85
N ARG A 136 10.11 29.99 -13.92
CA ARG A 136 10.50 30.23 -12.53
C ARG A 136 11.97 29.84 -12.42
N ARG A 137 12.83 30.85 -12.40
CA ARG A 137 14.26 30.71 -12.07
C ARG A 137 14.39 29.80 -10.85
N HIS A 138 15.30 28.84 -10.99
CA HIS A 138 15.82 27.91 -10.00
C HIS A 138 15.44 28.25 -8.55
N ASP A 139 14.73 27.33 -7.91
CA ASP A 139 14.80 27.21 -6.47
C ASP A 139 16.09 26.43 -6.20
N GLU A 140 17.23 27.12 -6.22
CA GLU A 140 18.59 26.54 -6.25
C GLU A 140 18.79 25.52 -5.11
N SER A 141 18.15 25.72 -3.96
CA SER A 141 18.25 24.79 -2.82
C SER A 141 17.52 23.46 -3.02
N SER A 142 16.46 23.39 -3.85
CA SER A 142 15.72 22.14 -4.08
C SER A 142 16.37 21.29 -5.17
N ASP A 143 16.95 21.93 -6.19
CA ASP A 143 17.66 21.22 -7.27
C ASP A 143 18.98 20.61 -6.74
N GLU A 144 19.72 21.33 -5.88
CA GLU A 144 20.98 20.84 -5.28
C GLU A 144 20.77 19.62 -4.37
N GLU A 145 19.69 19.61 -3.56
CA GLU A 145 19.39 18.48 -2.65
C GLU A 145 18.83 17.25 -3.39
N ASP A 146 18.05 17.43 -4.46
CA ASP A 146 17.60 16.35 -5.34
C ASP A 146 18.78 15.77 -6.16
N GLU A 147 19.73 16.61 -6.57
CA GLU A 147 20.98 16.18 -7.19
C GLU A 147 21.82 15.32 -6.22
N GLU A 148 21.96 15.73 -4.96
CA GLU A 148 22.69 14.98 -3.92
C GLU A 148 22.05 13.60 -3.64
N GLU A 149 20.71 13.49 -3.59
CA GLU A 149 20.04 12.19 -3.46
C GLU A 149 20.30 11.29 -4.67
N THR A 150 20.21 11.84 -5.89
CA THR A 150 20.46 11.05 -7.10
C THR A 150 21.91 10.60 -7.22
N GLU A 151 22.86 11.41 -6.73
CA GLU A 151 24.27 11.04 -6.66
C GLU A 151 24.49 9.92 -5.65
N CYS A 152 23.96 10.05 -4.42
CA CYS A 152 24.02 8.99 -3.41
C CYS A 152 23.37 7.68 -3.88
N ARG A 153 22.25 7.75 -4.63
CA ARG A 153 21.62 6.54 -5.18
C ARG A 153 22.49 5.89 -6.26
N LYS A 154 23.12 6.68 -7.14
CA LYS A 154 24.02 6.16 -8.18
C LYS A 154 25.26 5.52 -7.57
N THR A 155 25.81 6.07 -6.48
CA THR A 155 26.98 5.48 -5.81
C THR A 155 26.65 4.13 -5.17
N VAL A 156 25.51 4.00 -4.47
CA VAL A 156 25.04 2.71 -3.94
C VAL A 156 24.89 1.69 -5.07
N GLN A 157 24.21 2.05 -6.16
CA GLN A 157 24.01 1.15 -7.29
C GLN A 157 25.33 0.72 -7.96
N ALA A 158 26.31 1.62 -8.05
CA ALA A 158 27.62 1.31 -8.61
C ALA A 158 28.40 0.31 -7.73
N LEU A 159 28.36 0.48 -6.41
CA LEU A 159 29.01 -0.42 -5.46
C LEU A 159 28.35 -1.81 -5.45
N GLU A 160 27.01 -1.88 -5.48
CA GLU A 160 26.28 -3.15 -5.60
C GLU A 160 26.63 -3.90 -6.88
N LYS A 161 26.77 -3.19 -8.00
CA LYS A 161 27.17 -3.78 -9.27
C LYS A 161 28.61 -4.32 -9.23
N GLN A 162 29.53 -3.61 -8.56
CA GLN A 162 30.89 -4.09 -8.34
C GLN A 162 30.90 -5.36 -7.47
N ARG A 163 30.13 -5.37 -6.38
CA ARG A 163 29.97 -6.52 -5.49
C ARG A 163 29.42 -7.73 -6.26
N GLY A 164 28.36 -7.56 -7.03
CA GLY A 164 27.78 -8.63 -7.86
C GLY A 164 28.74 -9.16 -8.93
N THR A 165 29.63 -8.31 -9.47
CA THR A 165 30.67 -8.75 -10.40
C THR A 165 31.67 -9.70 -9.73
N ILE A 166 32.05 -9.43 -8.48
CA ILE A 166 32.98 -10.27 -7.72
C ILE A 166 32.30 -11.57 -7.27
N GLU A 167 31.03 -11.52 -6.88
CA GLU A 167 30.25 -12.73 -6.59
C GLU A 167 30.17 -13.67 -7.80
N ASN A 168 30.01 -13.10 -9.01
CA ASN A 168 30.06 -13.87 -10.25
C ASN A 168 31.45 -14.48 -10.52
N GLN A 169 32.55 -13.82 -10.13
CA GLN A 169 33.89 -14.38 -10.23
C GLN A 169 34.08 -15.55 -9.24
N ILE A 170 33.58 -15.43 -8.02
CA ILE A 170 33.63 -16.52 -7.02
C ILE A 170 32.79 -17.70 -7.49
N SER A 171 31.57 -17.47 -7.99
CA SER A 171 30.70 -18.55 -8.48
C SER A 171 31.30 -19.25 -9.71
N PHE A 172 31.94 -18.50 -10.61
CA PHE A 172 32.70 -19.06 -11.72
C PHE A 172 33.85 -19.96 -11.24
N LEU A 173 34.67 -19.48 -10.30
CA LEU A 173 35.78 -20.24 -9.74
C LEU A 173 35.28 -21.53 -9.04
N GLN A 174 34.18 -21.45 -8.28
CA GLN A 174 33.55 -22.61 -7.62
C GLN A 174 33.03 -23.63 -8.65
N ALA A 175 32.41 -23.17 -9.73
CA ALA A 175 31.92 -24.04 -10.80
C ALA A 175 33.08 -24.74 -11.52
N TYR A 176 34.18 -24.02 -11.77
CA TYR A 176 35.40 -24.59 -12.34
C TYR A 176 36.02 -25.65 -11.41
N GLY A 177 36.12 -25.37 -10.10
CA GLY A 177 36.59 -26.35 -9.11
C GLY A 177 35.75 -27.63 -9.06
N ARG A 178 34.43 -27.53 -9.22
CA ARG A 178 33.53 -28.70 -9.32
C ARG A 178 33.78 -29.53 -10.59
N SER A 179 34.11 -28.87 -11.71
CA SER A 179 34.31 -29.53 -13.01
C SER A 179 35.60 -30.37 -13.11
N LEU A 180 36.60 -30.06 -12.28
CA LEU A 180 37.91 -30.76 -12.28
C LEU A 180 37.88 -32.15 -11.64
N SER A 181 36.76 -32.56 -11.02
CA SER A 181 36.72 -33.69 -10.08
C SER A 181 36.33 -35.06 -10.66
N SER A 182 36.12 -35.22 -11.98
CA SER A 182 35.58 -36.51 -12.47
C SER A 182 36.44 -37.38 -13.38
N GLN A 183 37.39 -36.89 -14.18
CA GLN A 183 38.01 -37.80 -15.19
C GLN A 183 39.51 -37.66 -15.54
N ASN A 184 40.26 -36.59 -15.22
CA ASN A 184 41.69 -36.50 -15.58
C ASN A 184 42.46 -35.44 -14.76
N SER A 185 42.96 -35.76 -13.57
CA SER A 185 43.83 -34.82 -12.83
C SER A 185 44.98 -35.52 -12.11
N ASN A 186 46.22 -35.20 -12.50
CA ASN A 186 47.41 -35.49 -11.70
C ASN A 186 47.28 -34.82 -10.32
N THR A 187 47.63 -35.53 -9.24
CA THR A 187 47.50 -35.06 -7.85
C THR A 187 48.27 -33.77 -7.58
N GLU A 188 49.43 -33.60 -8.21
CA GLU A 188 50.29 -32.41 -8.09
C GLU A 188 49.69 -31.16 -8.75
N SER A 189 48.97 -31.32 -9.86
CA SER A 189 48.27 -30.20 -10.54
C SER A 189 47.02 -29.76 -9.78
N LEU A 190 46.42 -30.65 -8.98
CA LEU A 190 45.27 -30.33 -8.14
C LEU A 190 45.68 -29.52 -6.90
N GLU A 191 46.80 -29.88 -6.25
CA GLU A 191 47.34 -29.12 -5.12
C GLU A 191 47.70 -27.69 -5.53
N GLN A 192 48.41 -27.52 -6.65
CA GLN A 192 48.74 -26.19 -7.20
C GLN A 192 47.48 -25.36 -7.52
N PHE A 193 46.44 -26.00 -8.06
CA PHE A 193 45.17 -25.32 -8.32
C PHE A 193 44.47 -24.90 -7.02
N LEU A 194 44.43 -25.77 -6.00
CA LEU A 194 43.81 -25.46 -4.71
C LEU A 194 44.52 -24.31 -3.99
N ASP A 195 45.85 -24.23 -4.07
CA ASP A 195 46.62 -23.12 -3.49
C ASP A 195 46.30 -21.78 -4.19
N VAL A 196 46.29 -21.76 -5.52
CA VAL A 196 45.94 -20.56 -6.31
C VAL A 196 44.47 -20.18 -6.08
N TYR A 197 43.58 -21.16 -6.02
CA TYR A 197 42.15 -20.99 -5.81
C TYR A 197 41.86 -20.43 -4.41
N ALA A 198 42.45 -20.99 -3.36
CA ALA A 198 42.29 -20.52 -1.99
C ALA A 198 42.80 -19.08 -1.82
N ALA A 199 44.01 -18.80 -2.32
CA ALA A 199 44.57 -17.45 -2.30
C ALA A 199 43.70 -16.44 -3.06
N ARG A 200 43.18 -16.82 -4.24
CA ARG A 200 42.29 -15.96 -5.03
C ARG A 200 40.93 -15.75 -4.35
N GLN A 201 40.36 -16.80 -3.78
CA GLN A 201 39.09 -16.73 -3.07
C GLN A 201 39.18 -15.82 -1.83
N ASP A 202 40.28 -15.87 -1.08
CA ASP A 202 40.52 -14.98 0.06
C ASP A 202 40.59 -13.51 -0.36
N VAL A 203 41.26 -13.20 -1.47
CA VAL A 203 41.32 -11.83 -2.01
C VAL A 203 39.93 -11.33 -2.42
N LEU A 204 39.14 -12.15 -3.11
CA LEU A 204 37.79 -11.77 -3.54
C LEU A 204 36.84 -11.60 -2.34
N ASN A 205 36.93 -12.48 -1.34
CA ASN A 205 36.14 -12.38 -0.11
C ASN A 205 36.47 -11.11 0.69
N LYS A 206 37.76 -10.76 0.83
CA LYS A 206 38.17 -9.50 1.46
C LYS A 206 37.60 -8.29 0.72
N ARG A 207 37.60 -8.32 -0.62
CA ARG A 207 37.03 -7.24 -1.42
C ARG A 207 35.50 -7.13 -1.28
N ILE A 208 34.79 -8.25 -1.15
CA ILE A 208 33.35 -8.23 -0.83
C ILE A 208 33.12 -7.58 0.53
N GLN A 209 33.89 -7.91 1.55
CA GLN A 209 33.77 -7.31 2.89
C GLN A 209 34.00 -5.80 2.86
N GLU A 210 34.97 -5.33 2.09
CA GLU A 210 35.21 -3.89 1.89
C GLU A 210 34.02 -3.21 1.20
N LEU A 211 33.51 -3.78 0.12
CA LEU A 211 32.35 -3.25 -0.61
C LEU A 211 31.09 -3.26 0.27
N ASP A 212 30.87 -4.27 1.09
CA ASP A 212 29.75 -4.32 2.04
C ASP A 212 29.82 -3.19 3.06
N LEU A 213 31.03 -2.82 3.52
CA LEU A 213 31.22 -1.67 4.41
C LEU A 213 30.99 -0.33 3.68
N GLU A 214 31.43 -0.21 2.43
CA GLU A 214 31.20 0.99 1.59
C GLU A 214 29.72 1.17 1.27
N ILE A 215 29.01 0.09 0.89
CA ILE A 215 27.57 0.09 0.66
C ILE A 215 26.83 0.54 1.93
N LYS A 216 27.16 -0.04 3.10
CA LYS A 216 26.55 0.37 4.38
C LYS A 216 26.75 1.86 4.69
N ARG A 217 27.92 2.43 4.38
CA ARG A 217 28.18 3.86 4.58
C ARG A 217 27.37 4.71 3.60
N ALA A 218 27.33 4.34 2.33
CA ALA A 218 26.57 5.04 1.29
C ALA A 218 25.05 4.98 1.55
N GLU A 219 24.53 3.83 1.99
CA GLU A 219 23.13 3.68 2.42
C GLU A 219 22.79 4.57 3.63
N LYS A 220 23.72 4.70 4.58
CA LYS A 220 23.53 5.58 5.73
C LYS A 220 23.44 7.06 5.29
N ALA A 221 24.34 7.50 4.41
CA ALA A 221 24.31 8.85 3.84
C ALA A 221 22.99 9.11 3.08
N LEU A 222 22.55 8.15 2.25
CA LEU A 222 21.28 8.23 1.54
C LEU A 222 20.09 8.38 2.50
N ARG A 223 20.07 7.63 3.61
CA ARG A 223 19.03 7.75 4.65
C ARG A 223 19.04 9.11 5.34
N GLU A 224 20.21 9.69 5.57
CA GLU A 224 20.33 11.02 6.20
C GLU A 224 19.81 12.12 5.28
N VAL A 225 20.10 12.06 3.97
CA VAL A 225 19.52 12.97 2.97
C VAL A 225 18.00 12.80 2.89
N GLN A 226 17.50 11.57 2.83
CA GLN A 226 16.06 11.28 2.79
C GLN A 226 15.31 11.78 4.03
N LYS A 227 15.94 11.76 5.22
CA LYS A 227 15.35 12.30 6.45
C LYS A 227 15.22 13.82 6.46
N LYS A 228 16.03 14.55 5.70
CA LYS A 228 15.98 16.02 5.60
C LYS A 228 14.94 16.54 4.60
N GLN A 229 14.46 15.67 3.70
CA GLN A 229 13.51 16.03 2.64
C GLN A 229 11.99 16.08 2.99
N PRO A 230 11.43 15.64 4.15
CA PRO A 230 9.98 15.56 4.31
C PRO A 230 9.31 16.95 4.25
N GLU A 231 9.98 18.02 4.68
CA GLU A 231 9.40 19.37 4.67
C GLU A 231 9.25 19.97 3.26
N HIS A 232 10.19 19.70 2.35
CA HIS A 232 10.16 20.20 0.96
C HIS A 232 9.24 19.38 0.05
N LYS A 233 9.21 18.04 0.20
CA LYS A 233 8.26 17.18 -0.52
C LYS A 233 6.80 17.52 -0.19
N THR A 234 6.53 17.87 1.07
CA THR A 234 5.19 18.30 1.51
C THR A 234 4.77 19.62 0.83
N LYS A 235 5.68 20.59 0.65
CA LYS A 235 5.42 21.83 -0.09
C LYS A 235 5.19 21.59 -1.59
N ALA A 236 5.93 20.68 -2.22
CA ALA A 236 5.74 20.31 -3.62
C ALA A 236 4.40 19.58 -3.86
N GLN A 237 3.93 18.82 -2.87
CA GLN A 237 2.68 18.07 -2.91
C GLN A 237 1.42 18.90 -2.66
N ARG A 238 1.53 20.18 -2.26
CA ARG A 238 0.39 21.05 -1.95
C ARG A 238 0.34 22.33 -2.78
N ARG A 239 -0.05 22.21 -4.05
CA ARG A 239 -0.09 23.33 -5.03
C ARG A 239 -1.50 23.70 -5.51
N THR A 240 -2.52 22.99 -5.04
CA THR A 240 -3.91 23.25 -5.43
C THR A 240 -4.44 24.48 -4.70
N LYS A 241 -5.25 25.28 -5.40
CA LYS A 241 -5.97 26.42 -4.81
C LYS A 241 -7.46 26.30 -5.12
N VAL A 242 -8.30 26.64 -4.16
CA VAL A 242 -9.75 26.69 -4.32
C VAL A 242 -10.22 28.09 -3.91
N THR A 243 -11.00 28.75 -4.77
CA THR A 243 -11.59 30.04 -4.43
C THR A 243 -13.08 29.84 -4.23
N VAL A 244 -13.58 30.22 -3.05
CA VAL A 244 -15.00 30.20 -2.71
C VAL A 244 -15.47 31.65 -2.61
N THR A 245 -16.45 32.02 -3.43
CA THR A 245 -17.09 33.34 -3.36
C THR A 245 -18.35 33.21 -2.51
N VAL A 246 -18.44 34.02 -1.47
CA VAL A 246 -19.53 34.01 -0.49
C VAL A 246 -20.13 35.42 -0.39
N MET A 247 -21.45 35.51 -0.34
CA MET A 247 -22.19 36.76 -0.14
C MET A 247 -22.73 36.79 1.29
N SER A 248 -22.30 37.79 2.07
CA SER A 248 -22.80 37.99 3.44
C SER A 248 -23.67 39.23 3.53
N LYS A 249 -24.82 39.13 4.20
CA LYS A 249 -25.72 40.27 4.44
C LYS A 249 -25.19 41.20 5.53
N GLU A 250 -24.46 40.64 6.49
CA GLU A 250 -23.92 41.32 7.66
C GLU A 250 -22.49 40.81 7.94
N GLU A 251 -21.74 41.53 8.76
CA GLU A 251 -20.45 41.06 9.24
C GLU A 251 -20.65 39.97 10.30
N GLY A 252 -19.88 38.89 10.22
CA GLY A 252 -20.05 37.77 11.16
C GLY A 252 -19.12 36.59 10.93
N ASN A 253 -19.08 35.71 11.92
CA ASN A 253 -18.34 34.46 11.84
C ASN A 253 -19.09 33.46 10.94
N ALA A 254 -18.34 32.77 10.10
CA ALA A 254 -18.85 31.66 9.30
C ALA A 254 -17.84 30.50 9.32
N GLU A 255 -18.34 29.29 9.12
CA GLU A 255 -17.51 28.12 8.97
C GLU A 255 -17.81 27.46 7.63
N LEU A 256 -16.74 27.21 6.86
CA LEU A 256 -16.83 26.41 5.64
C LEU A 256 -16.33 24.99 5.92
N THR A 257 -17.10 24.02 5.49
CA THR A 257 -16.71 22.62 5.45
C THR A 257 -16.36 22.24 4.02
N LEU A 258 -15.08 21.93 3.78
CA LEU A 258 -14.60 21.40 2.52
C LEU A 258 -14.54 19.88 2.60
N THR A 259 -15.22 19.20 1.69
CA THR A 259 -15.14 17.75 1.51
C THR A 259 -14.54 17.45 0.15
N TYR A 260 -13.48 16.66 0.09
CA TYR A 260 -12.81 16.31 -1.16
C TYR A 260 -12.09 14.97 -1.04
N VAL A 261 -11.85 14.34 -2.18
CA VAL A 261 -11.11 13.09 -2.29
C VAL A 261 -9.67 13.35 -2.71
N VAL A 262 -8.73 12.68 -2.05
CA VAL A 262 -7.29 12.69 -2.36
C VAL A 262 -6.80 11.30 -2.72
N TRP A 263 -5.80 11.24 -3.60
CA TRP A 263 -5.08 10.00 -3.91
C TRP A 263 -3.94 9.74 -2.93
N ASN A 264 -3.41 8.50 -2.98
CA ASN A 264 -2.29 8.01 -2.18
C ASN A 264 -2.61 7.86 -0.70
N ALA A 265 -3.81 7.38 -0.38
CA ALA A 265 -4.15 6.92 0.96
C ALA A 265 -4.85 5.58 0.86
N SER A 266 -4.39 4.56 1.57
CA SER A 266 -5.01 3.24 1.55
C SER A 266 -4.98 2.62 2.93
N TRP A 267 -5.84 1.63 3.12
CA TRP A 267 -5.77 0.75 4.28
C TRP A 267 -5.87 -0.70 3.83
N THR A 268 -5.20 -1.58 4.57
CA THR A 268 -5.27 -3.04 4.35
C THR A 268 -5.62 -3.75 5.66
N PRO A 269 -6.49 -4.77 5.65
CA PRO A 269 -6.81 -5.54 6.83
C PRO A 269 -5.60 -6.37 7.27
N ILE A 270 -5.29 -6.33 8.55
CA ILE A 270 -4.26 -7.15 9.18
C ILE A 270 -4.84 -7.77 10.45
N TYR A 271 -4.45 -9.00 10.73
CA TYR A 271 -4.98 -9.75 11.85
C TYR A 271 -3.85 -10.20 12.78
N GLU A 272 -4.10 -10.14 14.07
CA GLU A 272 -3.25 -10.76 15.08
C GLU A 272 -4.09 -11.77 15.85
N LEU A 273 -3.71 -13.04 15.78
CA LEU A 273 -4.39 -14.11 16.48
C LEU A 273 -3.53 -14.56 17.65
N ARG A 274 -4.10 -14.56 18.86
CA ARG A 274 -3.48 -15.11 20.06
C ARG A 274 -4.25 -16.33 20.52
N ALA A 275 -3.61 -17.49 20.49
CA ALA A 275 -4.19 -18.75 20.92
C ALA A 275 -3.74 -19.12 22.33
N SER A 276 -4.71 -19.48 23.16
CA SER A 276 -4.53 -20.06 24.49
C SER A 276 -5.05 -21.49 24.47
N ILE A 277 -4.13 -22.43 24.20
CA ILE A 277 -4.45 -23.85 24.12
C ILE A 277 -4.44 -24.41 25.54
N SER A 278 -5.60 -24.79 26.05
CA SER A 278 -5.70 -25.42 27.36
C SER A 278 -5.09 -26.82 27.33
N SER A 279 -4.26 -27.10 28.31
CA SER A 279 -3.72 -28.44 28.60
C SER A 279 -4.69 -29.29 29.45
N SER A 280 -5.73 -28.69 30.03
CA SER A 280 -6.69 -29.39 30.88
C SER A 280 -7.96 -29.72 30.11
N PRO A 281 -8.50 -30.95 30.20
CA PRO A 281 -9.74 -31.33 29.52
C PRO A 281 -10.97 -30.52 29.96
N ASN A 282 -10.91 -29.83 31.11
CA ASN A 282 -12.02 -29.05 31.66
C ASN A 282 -12.00 -27.56 31.28
N LEU A 283 -10.95 -27.07 30.62
CA LEU A 283 -10.92 -25.70 30.09
C LEU A 283 -10.99 -25.72 28.56
N PRO A 284 -11.94 -25.01 27.94
CA PRO A 284 -11.96 -24.88 26.49
C PRO A 284 -10.74 -24.09 26.02
N SER A 285 -10.18 -24.48 24.88
CA SER A 285 -9.16 -23.65 24.23
C SER A 285 -9.83 -22.40 23.65
N SER A 286 -9.17 -21.25 23.77
CA SER A 286 -9.69 -19.99 23.27
C SER A 286 -8.70 -19.32 22.33
N ILE A 287 -9.23 -18.49 21.44
CA ILE A 287 -8.44 -17.58 20.63
C ILE A 287 -8.99 -16.18 20.78
N THR A 288 -8.09 -15.20 20.78
CA THR A 288 -8.42 -13.78 20.63
C THR A 288 -7.91 -13.31 19.28
N LEU A 289 -8.81 -12.84 18.42
CA LEU A 289 -8.50 -12.28 17.11
C LEU A 289 -8.60 -10.75 17.19
N TYR A 290 -7.48 -10.08 17.06
CA TYR A 290 -7.42 -8.64 16.87
C TYR A 290 -7.57 -8.33 15.39
N TYR A 291 -8.69 -7.74 15.00
CA TYR A 291 -8.91 -7.20 13.67
C TYR A 291 -8.38 -5.77 13.61
N GLN A 292 -7.32 -5.56 12.85
CA GLN A 292 -6.64 -4.27 12.70
C GLN A 292 -6.64 -3.82 11.24
N ALA A 293 -6.39 -2.54 11.03
CA ALA A 293 -6.10 -1.97 9.72
C ALA A 293 -4.71 -1.33 9.73
N SER A 294 -3.94 -1.59 8.68
CA SER A 294 -2.69 -0.89 8.39
C SER A 294 -2.99 0.21 7.38
N LEU A 295 -2.90 1.46 7.81
CA LEU A 295 -3.11 2.65 6.99
C LEU A 295 -1.75 3.13 6.46
N THR A 296 -1.74 3.53 5.20
CA THR A 296 -0.60 4.18 4.55
C THR A 296 -1.10 5.41 3.82
N GLN A 297 -0.41 6.54 3.99
CA GLN A 297 -0.79 7.76 3.28
C GLN A 297 0.40 8.63 2.89
N ALA A 298 0.26 9.26 1.73
CA ALA A 298 1.22 10.14 1.09
C ALA A 298 0.46 11.25 0.34
N THR A 299 -0.59 11.75 0.97
CA THR A 299 -1.50 12.76 0.39
C THR A 299 -0.87 14.16 0.38
N GLY A 300 0.20 14.32 1.14
CA GLY A 300 0.81 15.58 1.49
C GLY A 300 0.18 16.21 2.72
N GLU A 301 -0.96 15.74 3.22
CA GLU A 301 -1.68 16.27 4.40
C GLU A 301 -1.46 15.43 5.64
N ASP A 302 -1.17 16.07 6.77
CA ASP A 302 -1.18 15.38 8.05
C ASP A 302 -2.60 15.36 8.59
N TRP A 303 -3.01 14.25 9.22
CA TRP A 303 -4.33 14.11 9.83
C TRP A 303 -4.17 14.03 11.37
N PRO A 304 -3.83 15.15 12.04
CA PRO A 304 -3.70 15.17 13.48
C PRO A 304 -5.08 15.11 14.13
N GLU A 305 -5.25 14.13 15.02
CA GLU A 305 -6.49 13.94 15.78
C GLU A 305 -7.78 13.80 14.95
N ALA A 306 -7.69 13.30 13.72
CA ALA A 306 -8.85 13.12 12.86
C ALA A 306 -9.71 11.93 13.33
N VAL A 307 -11.03 12.04 13.16
CA VAL A 307 -11.94 10.89 13.26
C VAL A 307 -11.76 10.02 12.02
N LEU A 308 -11.36 8.77 12.20
CA LEU A 308 -11.08 7.85 11.10
C LEU A 308 -12.26 6.93 10.83
N THR A 309 -12.66 6.87 9.57
CA THR A 309 -13.60 5.89 9.03
C THR A 309 -12.88 5.04 7.99
N LEU A 310 -12.99 3.73 8.06
CA LEU A 310 -12.43 2.82 7.06
C LEU A 310 -13.54 2.25 6.21
N SER A 311 -13.40 2.30 4.89
CA SER A 311 -14.41 1.78 3.98
C SER A 311 -13.81 0.85 2.92
N THR A 312 -14.53 -0.22 2.62
CA THR A 312 -14.22 -1.10 1.47
C THR A 312 -14.85 -0.62 0.16
N ALA A 313 -15.61 0.48 0.20
CA ALA A 313 -16.21 1.07 -0.99
C ALA A 313 -15.15 1.51 -2.00
N ALA A 314 -15.49 1.44 -3.29
CA ALA A 314 -14.67 1.93 -4.39
C ALA A 314 -15.42 3.03 -5.15
N PRO A 315 -15.56 4.25 -4.59
CA PRO A 315 -16.46 5.30 -5.08
C PRO A 315 -16.18 5.83 -6.50
N TYR A 316 -15.06 5.43 -7.11
CA TYR A 316 -14.66 5.85 -8.46
C TYR A 316 -14.45 4.70 -9.44
N ARG A 317 -14.78 3.47 -9.06
CA ARG A 317 -14.88 2.40 -10.04
C ARG A 317 -16.10 2.75 -10.89
N GLY A 318 -15.87 3.15 -12.14
CA GLY A 318 -16.95 3.55 -13.04
C GLY A 318 -18.07 2.51 -13.02
N ALA A 319 -19.31 2.98 -12.82
CA ALA A 319 -20.49 2.13 -12.77
C ALA A 319 -20.97 1.70 -14.16
N ASP A 320 -20.26 2.12 -15.22
CA ASP A 320 -20.59 1.76 -16.59
C ASP A 320 -20.43 0.25 -16.78
N MET A 321 -21.55 -0.40 -17.06
CA MET A 321 -21.59 -1.81 -17.42
C MET A 321 -20.67 -2.06 -18.62
N PRO A 322 -19.64 -2.92 -18.49
CA PRO A 322 -18.77 -3.22 -19.61
C PRO A 322 -19.59 -3.85 -20.74
N LYS A 323 -19.42 -3.34 -21.95
CA LYS A 323 -20.07 -3.91 -23.13
C LYS A 323 -19.23 -5.06 -23.65
N LEU A 324 -19.83 -6.25 -23.74
CA LEU A 324 -19.18 -7.38 -24.40
C LEU A 324 -18.91 -7.01 -25.86
N THR A 325 -17.65 -7.16 -26.28
CA THR A 325 -17.33 -7.14 -27.71
C THR A 325 -17.82 -8.44 -28.34
N THR A 326 -18.24 -8.40 -29.60
CA THR A 326 -18.66 -9.60 -30.31
C THR A 326 -17.50 -10.60 -30.34
N TRP A 327 -17.70 -11.77 -29.73
CA TRP A 327 -16.73 -12.85 -29.79
C TRP A 327 -16.79 -13.51 -31.18
N ARG A 328 -15.82 -13.19 -32.03
CA ARG A 328 -15.71 -13.78 -33.37
C ARG A 328 -14.82 -15.01 -33.31
N ILE A 329 -15.37 -16.17 -33.63
CA ILE A 329 -14.63 -17.43 -33.81
C ILE A 329 -14.33 -17.55 -35.32
N GLY A 330 -13.06 -17.58 -35.68
CA GLY A 330 -12.60 -17.67 -37.08
C GLY A 330 -11.11 -17.37 -37.21
N VAL A 331 -10.58 -17.49 -38.43
CA VAL A 331 -9.20 -17.08 -38.72
C VAL A 331 -9.12 -15.57 -38.54
N PRO A 332 -8.20 -15.04 -37.70
CA PRO A 332 -8.05 -13.60 -37.55
C PRO A 332 -7.78 -12.99 -38.94
N PRO A 333 -8.50 -11.93 -39.34
CA PRO A 333 -8.22 -11.27 -40.60
C PRO A 333 -6.75 -10.86 -40.59
N ALA A 334 -6.06 -11.08 -41.71
CA ALA A 334 -4.67 -10.64 -41.85
C ALA A 334 -4.60 -9.18 -41.42
N SER A 335 -3.76 -8.88 -40.42
CA SER A 335 -3.54 -7.51 -39.99
C SER A 335 -3.17 -6.72 -41.24
N GLU A 336 -3.96 -5.69 -41.58
CA GLU A 336 -3.57 -4.78 -42.65
C GLU A 336 -2.12 -4.35 -42.36
N PRO A 337 -1.20 -4.47 -43.33
CA PRO A 337 0.15 -4.02 -43.12
C PRO A 337 0.03 -2.57 -42.69
N ARG A 338 0.40 -2.28 -41.43
CA ARG A 338 0.48 -0.90 -40.91
C ARG A 338 1.13 -0.10 -42.00
N GLY A 339 0.35 0.77 -42.64
CA GLY A 339 0.87 1.62 -43.70
C GLY A 339 2.12 2.23 -43.11
N ARG A 340 3.29 1.93 -43.70
CA ARG A 340 4.54 2.58 -43.33
C ARG A 340 4.15 4.04 -43.28
N TYR A 341 4.26 4.65 -42.10
CA TYR A 341 4.22 6.10 -42.00
C TYR A 341 5.20 6.55 -43.08
N ARG A 342 4.68 7.06 -44.19
CA ARG A 342 5.43 7.95 -45.05
C ARG A 342 5.78 9.03 -44.06
N THR A 343 7.03 9.01 -43.61
CA THR A 343 7.67 10.19 -43.04
C THR A 343 7.36 11.25 -44.06
N ARG A 344 6.36 12.09 -43.76
CA ARG A 344 6.28 13.41 -44.34
C ARG A 344 7.62 14.00 -43.96
N SER A 345 8.56 13.92 -44.91
CA SER A 345 9.71 14.80 -44.95
C SER A 345 9.15 16.15 -44.55
N ARG A 346 9.50 16.59 -43.35
CA ARG A 346 9.33 17.99 -42.96
C ARG A 346 9.94 18.73 -44.14
N SER A 347 9.11 19.44 -44.88
CA SER A 347 9.56 20.46 -45.81
C SER A 347 10.54 21.31 -45.02
N GLN A 348 11.83 21.04 -45.21
CA GLN A 348 12.88 21.92 -44.74
C GLN A 348 12.68 23.17 -45.56
N SER A 349 12.05 24.18 -44.96
CA SER A 349 12.29 25.56 -45.36
C SER A 349 13.81 25.72 -45.49
N PRO A 350 14.31 26.19 -46.65
CA PRO A 350 15.73 26.18 -46.94
C PRO A 350 16.46 27.01 -45.89
N ARG A 351 17.32 26.35 -45.10
CA ARG A 351 18.31 27.05 -44.30
C ARG A 351 19.37 27.58 -45.25
N VAL A 352 19.45 28.90 -45.33
CA VAL A 352 20.56 29.62 -45.95
C VAL A 352 21.83 29.22 -45.20
N ILE A 353 22.70 28.49 -45.89
CA ILE A 353 24.04 28.15 -45.41
C ILE A 353 24.91 29.36 -45.78
N TYR A 354 25.29 30.15 -44.77
CA TYR A 354 26.45 31.02 -44.93
C TYR A 354 27.70 30.16 -44.80
N VAL A 355 28.37 29.97 -45.94
CA VAL A 355 29.73 29.46 -46.01
C VAL A 355 30.65 30.64 -45.70
N SER A 356 31.44 30.54 -44.65
CA SER A 356 32.62 31.38 -44.46
C SER A 356 33.82 30.48 -44.25
N GLU A 357 34.70 30.53 -45.26
CA GLU A 357 36.00 29.87 -45.36
C GLU A 357 37.07 30.51 -44.45
N PRO A 358 38.25 29.87 -44.31
CA PRO A 358 39.05 29.90 -43.09
C PRO A 358 40.20 30.91 -43.14
N GLY A 359 40.64 31.36 -41.96
CA GLY A 359 41.97 31.97 -41.82
C GLY A 359 42.28 32.66 -40.50
N SER A 360 43.29 32.13 -39.82
CA SER A 360 44.40 32.86 -39.15
C SER A 360 44.58 32.68 -37.63
N VAL A 361 45.48 31.76 -37.30
CA VAL A 361 46.70 31.86 -36.45
C VAL A 361 46.76 32.94 -35.36
N ARG A 362 46.94 32.50 -34.09
CA ARG A 362 48.12 32.77 -33.19
C ARG A 362 47.91 32.07 -31.82
N ARG A 363 48.81 31.15 -31.42
CA ARG A 363 49.91 31.27 -30.40
C ARG A 363 49.38 31.59 -28.98
N ARG A 364 49.78 30.98 -27.86
CA ARG A 364 50.95 30.22 -27.35
C ARG A 364 50.56 29.79 -25.91
N SER A 365 50.63 28.53 -25.46
CA SER A 365 51.78 27.75 -24.93
C SER A 365 52.00 27.81 -23.39
N TYR A 366 52.15 26.61 -22.79
CA TYR A 366 52.68 26.24 -21.45
C TYR A 366 51.85 26.70 -20.22
N SER A 367 51.74 25.97 -19.09
CA SER A 367 52.67 25.04 -18.46
C SER A 367 51.96 24.01 -17.57
N SER A 368 52.63 22.87 -17.41
CA SER A 368 52.53 21.93 -16.30
C SER A 368 53.12 22.52 -15.02
N SER A 369 52.42 22.44 -13.89
CA SER A 369 53.08 22.23 -12.60
C SER A 369 52.14 21.62 -11.56
N SER A 370 52.64 20.56 -10.94
CA SER A 370 52.19 20.00 -9.66
C SER A 370 52.44 21.01 -8.53
N PRO A 371 51.68 20.93 -7.42
CA PRO A 371 52.17 21.42 -6.14
C PRO A 371 52.42 20.24 -5.20
N THR A 372 53.69 20.07 -4.85
CA THR A 372 54.13 19.37 -3.64
C THR A 372 54.04 20.36 -2.48
N ARG A 373 53.31 20.04 -1.39
CA ARG A 373 53.67 20.59 -0.07
C ARG A 373 53.25 19.69 1.09
N ILE A 374 54.31 19.20 1.72
CA ILE A 374 54.51 18.70 3.08
C ILE A 374 53.59 19.37 4.12
N ILE A 375 52.91 18.56 4.94
CA ILE A 375 52.33 18.97 6.23
C ILE A 375 52.82 18.00 7.31
N HIS A 376 53.20 18.60 8.44
CA HIS A 376 53.78 18.03 9.65
C HIS A 376 53.08 16.79 10.21
N VAL A 377 53.88 15.82 10.66
CA VAL A 377 53.45 14.76 11.58
C VAL A 377 53.89 15.18 12.98
N ASP A 378 52.95 15.62 13.80
CA ASP A 378 53.19 15.76 15.23
C ASP A 378 53.13 14.39 15.90
N ARG A 379 54.29 13.98 16.41
CA ARG A 379 54.42 12.91 17.40
C ARG A 379 54.19 13.52 18.78
N VAL A 380 53.18 13.06 19.51
CA VAL A 380 53.18 13.13 20.97
C VAL A 380 52.72 11.80 21.56
N GLY A 381 53.68 11.10 22.14
CA GLY A 381 53.61 10.57 23.50
C GLY A 381 52.52 9.57 23.85
N ILE A 382 52.82 8.29 23.62
CA ILE A 382 52.29 7.20 24.45
C ILE A 382 52.90 7.35 25.84
N HIS A 383 52.07 7.60 26.85
CA HIS A 383 52.43 7.41 28.26
C HIS A 383 51.51 6.34 28.86
N SER A 384 52.09 5.16 29.09
CA SER A 384 51.49 4.09 29.86
C SER A 384 51.80 4.24 31.34
N SER A 385 50.79 3.91 32.15
CA SER A 385 50.84 3.26 33.47
C SER A 385 51.47 4.01 34.66
N SER A 386 50.60 4.46 35.57
CA SER A 386 50.63 4.03 36.98
C SER A 386 49.26 4.27 37.65
N PRO A 387 48.77 3.36 38.52
CA PRO A 387 47.38 3.35 39.00
C PRO A 387 47.17 4.15 40.29
N PRO A 388 46.05 4.89 40.45
CA PRO A 388 45.70 5.48 41.73
C PRO A 388 44.80 4.55 42.56
N ARG A 389 45.36 4.17 43.71
CA ARG A 389 44.78 3.93 45.05
C ARG A 389 43.25 3.72 45.18
N ARG A 390 42.92 2.54 45.71
CA ARG A 390 41.65 2.20 46.38
C ARG A 390 41.28 3.22 47.47
N PRO A 391 40.04 3.73 47.51
CA PRO A 391 39.47 4.27 48.73
C PRO A 391 39.08 3.13 49.68
N ARG A 392 39.30 3.37 50.98
CA ARG A 392 39.01 2.47 52.09
C ARG A 392 37.50 2.29 52.23
N SER A 393 37.09 1.04 52.43
CA SER A 393 35.74 0.64 52.83
C SER A 393 35.35 1.26 54.18
N PRO A 394 34.18 1.91 54.30
CA PRO A 394 33.55 2.14 55.59
C PRO A 394 32.92 0.83 56.11
N SER A 395 33.06 0.61 57.41
CA SER A 395 32.52 -0.51 58.19
C SER A 395 31.00 -0.68 58.01
N PRO A 396 30.45 -1.90 58.16
CA PRO A 396 29.04 -2.15 57.92
C PRO A 396 28.18 -1.46 58.97
N ALA A 397 27.39 -0.47 58.54
CA ALA A 397 26.24 -0.01 59.30
C ALA A 397 25.20 -1.13 59.32
N GLN A 398 24.73 -1.51 60.51
CA GLN A 398 23.63 -2.45 60.68
C GLN A 398 22.40 -1.92 59.95
N ILE A 399 22.02 -2.59 58.86
CA ILE A 399 20.71 -2.40 58.22
C ILE A 399 19.70 -3.04 59.17
N ILE A 400 18.99 -2.19 59.90
CA ILE A 400 17.73 -2.57 60.54
C ILE A 400 16.79 -2.91 59.39
N VAL A 401 16.52 -4.20 59.21
CA VAL A 401 15.53 -4.72 58.25
C VAL A 401 14.17 -4.18 58.68
N PRO A 402 13.50 -3.32 57.90
CA PRO A 402 12.10 -3.02 58.14
C PRO A 402 11.31 -4.27 57.76
N ASP A 403 10.38 -4.64 58.64
CA ASP A 403 9.41 -5.72 58.48
C ASP A 403 8.99 -5.94 57.02
N HIS A 404 8.96 -7.21 56.61
CA HIS A 404 8.43 -7.67 55.32
C HIS A 404 6.98 -7.20 55.14
N ARG A 405 6.79 -5.98 54.61
CA ARG A 405 5.55 -5.63 53.92
C ARG A 405 5.52 -6.45 52.65
N MET A 406 4.55 -7.36 52.58
CA MET A 406 4.15 -8.03 51.35
C MET A 406 3.97 -6.96 50.27
N VAL A 407 4.92 -6.87 49.34
CA VAL A 407 4.72 -6.11 48.10
C VAL A 407 3.72 -6.95 47.31
N THR A 408 2.44 -6.63 47.47
CA THR A 408 1.41 -7.08 46.54
C THR A 408 1.84 -6.63 45.16
N GLU A 409 2.32 -7.57 44.36
CA GLU A 409 2.65 -7.40 42.95
C GLU A 409 1.37 -6.90 42.24
N HIS A 410 1.22 -5.57 42.15
CA HIS A 410 0.11 -4.97 41.42
C HIS A 410 0.38 -5.20 39.94
N LYS A 411 -0.16 -6.31 39.42
CA LYS A 411 -0.25 -6.49 37.97
C LYS A 411 -1.06 -5.29 37.44
N PRO A 412 -0.49 -4.44 36.58
CA PRO A 412 -1.17 -3.24 36.12
C PRO A 412 -2.50 -3.65 35.48
N THR A 413 -3.56 -2.90 35.79
CA THR A 413 -4.87 -3.10 35.17
C THR A 413 -4.69 -3.05 33.65
N PRO A 414 -5.13 -4.08 32.90
CA PRO A 414 -5.02 -4.07 31.45
C PRO A 414 -5.81 -2.89 30.90
N MET A 415 -5.23 -2.19 29.91
CA MET A 415 -5.92 -1.08 29.26
C MET A 415 -7.19 -1.58 28.57
N ALA A 416 -8.29 -0.84 28.73
CA ALA A 416 -9.54 -1.15 28.04
C ALA A 416 -9.35 -1.00 26.52
N VAL A 417 -9.71 -2.04 25.78
CA VAL A 417 -9.64 -2.05 24.31
C VAL A 417 -10.94 -1.49 23.75
N ARG A 418 -10.86 -0.39 23.00
CA ARG A 418 -12.02 0.19 22.30
C ARG A 418 -12.24 -0.54 20.98
N GLN A 419 -13.50 -0.81 20.65
CA GLN A 419 -13.89 -1.47 19.40
C GLN A 419 -14.60 -0.47 18.48
N ALA A 420 -14.42 -0.65 17.18
CA ALA A 420 -15.08 0.14 16.15
C ALA A 420 -16.55 -0.24 16.03
N ASP A 421 -17.37 0.79 15.83
CA ASP A 421 -18.77 0.59 15.51
C ASP A 421 -18.89 0.29 14.01
N VAL A 422 -19.71 -0.70 13.67
CA VAL A 422 -20.05 -1.02 12.28
C VAL A 422 -21.28 -0.22 11.90
N VAL A 423 -21.10 0.78 11.03
CA VAL A 423 -22.20 1.68 10.63
C VAL A 423 -23.02 1.10 9.49
N ASP A 424 -22.37 0.39 8.57
CA ASP A 424 -23.02 -0.16 7.39
C ASP A 424 -22.32 -1.45 6.94
N THR A 425 -23.08 -2.55 6.92
CA THR A 425 -22.73 -3.84 6.32
C THR A 425 -23.54 -4.08 5.05
N GLY A 426 -23.78 -3.02 4.27
CA GLY A 426 -24.48 -3.10 3.01
C GLY A 426 -23.86 -4.13 2.05
N VAL A 427 -24.70 -4.69 1.18
CA VAL A 427 -24.34 -5.72 0.17
C VAL A 427 -23.16 -5.27 -0.74
N LEU A 428 -22.88 -3.98 -0.81
CA LEU A 428 -21.89 -3.38 -1.71
C LEU A 428 -20.57 -2.95 -1.02
N SER A 429 -20.58 -2.65 0.29
CA SER A 429 -19.40 -2.18 1.02
C SER A 429 -19.59 -2.24 2.54
N ALA A 430 -18.49 -2.42 3.26
CA ALA A 430 -18.41 -2.35 4.71
C ALA A 430 -17.75 -1.04 5.16
N THR A 431 -18.29 -0.43 6.21
CA THR A 431 -17.77 0.81 6.80
C THR A 431 -17.53 0.64 8.31
N PHE A 432 -16.32 0.96 8.76
CA PHE A 432 -15.87 0.82 10.14
C PHE A 432 -15.51 2.19 10.73
N ASN A 433 -16.16 2.58 11.83
CA ASN A 433 -15.83 3.81 12.54
C ASN A 433 -14.79 3.53 13.63
N ILE A 434 -13.56 4.02 13.45
CA ILE A 434 -12.50 3.81 14.44
C ILE A 434 -12.77 4.70 15.66
N PRO A 435 -12.83 4.12 16.87
CA PRO A 435 -13.22 4.87 18.06
C PRO A 435 -12.10 5.81 18.50
N GLY A 436 -12.45 7.07 18.74
CA GLY A 436 -11.50 8.10 19.17
C GLY A 436 -10.87 8.86 18.01
N ARG A 437 -9.80 9.60 18.32
CA ARG A 437 -9.08 10.44 17.38
C ARG A 437 -7.69 9.85 17.13
N SER A 438 -7.28 9.80 15.87
CA SER A 438 -6.00 9.22 15.46
C SER A 438 -5.13 10.27 14.80
N ASN A 439 -3.82 10.17 15.00
CA ASN A 439 -2.83 10.99 14.31
C ASN A 439 -2.20 10.17 13.18
N VAL A 440 -2.42 10.57 11.93
CA VAL A 440 -1.87 9.89 10.75
C VAL A 440 -1.11 10.89 9.88
N PRO A 441 0.23 10.99 10.02
CA PRO A 441 1.05 11.87 9.19
C PRO A 441 1.17 11.36 7.75
N SER A 442 1.49 12.26 6.81
CA SER A 442 1.75 11.93 5.40
C SER A 442 3.20 11.46 5.19
N ASP A 443 3.59 10.38 5.86
CA ASP A 443 4.97 9.88 5.94
C ASP A 443 5.23 8.59 5.13
N GLN A 444 4.24 8.07 4.39
CA GLN A 444 4.27 6.75 3.75
C GLN A 444 4.48 5.56 4.72
N GLY A 445 4.43 5.81 6.03
CA GLY A 445 4.55 4.82 7.07
C GLY A 445 3.29 3.96 7.22
N ASN A 446 3.47 2.80 7.84
CA ASN A 446 2.36 1.91 8.20
C ASN A 446 1.83 2.29 9.58
N HIS A 447 0.63 2.87 9.62
CA HIS A 447 -0.07 3.24 10.85
C HIS A 447 -1.14 2.21 11.17
N LYS A 448 -1.01 1.50 12.30
CA LYS A 448 -1.97 0.47 12.69
C LYS A 448 -3.07 1.04 13.56
N VAL A 449 -4.32 0.77 13.22
CA VAL A 449 -5.49 1.06 14.07
C VAL A 449 -6.27 -0.22 14.34
N LEU A 450 -6.88 -0.30 15.52
CA LEU A 450 -7.70 -1.45 15.90
C LEU A 450 -9.15 -1.24 15.43
N ILE A 451 -9.68 -2.22 14.71
CA ILE A 451 -11.10 -2.30 14.36
C ILE A 451 -11.84 -3.05 15.47
N GLY A 452 -11.35 -4.21 15.91
CA GLY A 452 -12.05 -4.98 16.95
C GLY A 452 -11.18 -6.04 17.60
N SER A 453 -11.61 -6.50 18.78
CA SER A 453 -10.99 -7.62 19.52
C SER A 453 -12.06 -8.67 19.75
N LEU A 454 -11.88 -9.86 19.18
CA LEU A 454 -12.91 -10.89 19.13
C LEU A 454 -12.42 -12.16 19.80
N ASP A 455 -13.16 -12.62 20.79
CA ASP A 455 -12.83 -13.84 21.52
C ASP A 455 -13.70 -15.01 21.05
N PHE A 456 -13.06 -16.12 20.70
CA PHE A 456 -13.74 -17.33 20.24
C PHE A 456 -13.29 -18.54 21.06
N GLN A 457 -14.24 -19.42 21.37
CA GLN A 457 -13.94 -20.75 21.86
C GLN A 457 -13.69 -21.68 20.69
N ILE A 458 -12.62 -22.48 20.76
CA ILE A 458 -12.20 -23.36 19.67
C ILE A 458 -11.93 -24.78 20.14
N THR A 459 -12.13 -25.72 19.22
CA THR A 459 -11.65 -27.09 19.33
C THR A 459 -10.42 -27.26 18.44
N PRO A 460 -9.21 -27.44 19.01
CA PRO A 460 -8.01 -27.67 18.22
C PRO A 460 -8.05 -29.03 17.53
N GLU A 461 -7.64 -29.06 16.26
CA GLU A 461 -7.47 -30.26 15.45
C GLU A 461 -6.01 -30.38 15.01
N TRP A 462 -5.43 -31.57 15.11
CA TRP A 462 -4.09 -31.84 14.60
C TRP A 462 -4.20 -32.55 13.26
N ILE A 463 -3.43 -32.11 12.28
CA ILE A 463 -3.41 -32.69 10.95
C ILE A 463 -1.98 -32.92 10.50
N CYS A 464 -1.71 -34.08 9.90
CA CYS A 464 -0.42 -34.40 9.33
C CYS A 464 -0.63 -34.99 7.93
N ILE A 465 0.25 -34.61 7.00
CA ILE A 465 0.29 -35.15 5.64
C ILE A 465 1.68 -35.74 5.42
N PRO A 466 1.99 -36.92 6.00
CA PRO A 466 3.37 -37.39 6.19
C PRO A 466 4.17 -37.54 4.90
N ARG A 467 3.48 -37.85 3.78
CA ARG A 467 4.11 -37.95 2.45
C ARG A 467 4.66 -36.62 1.93
N LYS A 468 4.11 -35.50 2.39
CA LYS A 468 4.52 -34.13 2.01
C LYS A 468 5.41 -33.52 3.07
N ASP A 469 4.98 -33.62 4.33
CA ASP A 469 5.69 -33.10 5.49
C ASP A 469 5.34 -33.99 6.70
N GLU A 470 6.37 -34.49 7.38
CA GLU A 470 6.22 -35.31 8.60
C GLU A 470 5.84 -34.46 9.83
N SER A 471 5.84 -33.13 9.71
CA SER A 471 5.41 -32.22 10.75
C SER A 471 3.90 -32.33 10.99
N VAL A 472 3.50 -32.28 12.27
CA VAL A 472 2.08 -32.19 12.63
C VAL A 472 1.70 -30.72 12.72
N PHE A 473 0.67 -30.34 11.99
CA PHE A 473 0.11 -28.99 11.99
C PHE A 473 -1.07 -28.91 12.93
N LEU A 474 -1.12 -27.87 13.73
CA LEU A 474 -2.26 -27.53 14.54
C LEU A 474 -3.17 -26.59 13.74
N ARG A 475 -4.46 -26.91 13.68
CA ARG A 475 -5.49 -26.11 13.01
C ARG A 475 -6.67 -25.90 13.94
N CYS A 476 -7.40 -24.82 13.76
CA CYS A 476 -8.72 -24.64 14.35
C CYS A 476 -9.75 -24.27 13.30
N LYS A 477 -10.98 -24.75 13.51
CA LYS A 477 -12.16 -24.27 12.79
C LYS A 477 -12.89 -23.28 13.70
N VAL A 478 -13.13 -22.09 13.18
CA VAL A 478 -13.75 -20.98 13.90
C VAL A 478 -15.00 -20.57 13.15
N VAL A 479 -16.08 -20.28 13.88
CA VAL A 479 -17.28 -19.67 13.31
C VAL A 479 -17.22 -18.18 13.65
N ASN A 480 -17.38 -17.32 12.65
CA ASN A 480 -17.42 -15.88 12.85
C ASN A 480 -18.74 -15.49 13.53
N SER A 481 -18.78 -15.51 14.86
CA SER A 481 -19.93 -15.07 15.65
C SER A 481 -20.00 -13.54 15.83
N SER A 482 -19.14 -12.78 15.16
CA SER A 482 -19.11 -11.32 15.24
C SER A 482 -19.96 -10.67 14.14
N GLU A 483 -20.27 -9.38 14.31
CA GLU A 483 -20.96 -8.57 13.30
C GLU A 483 -20.03 -8.12 12.16
N PHE A 484 -18.71 -8.31 12.33
CA PHE A 484 -17.71 -7.91 11.34
C PHE A 484 -17.63 -8.93 10.20
N THR A 485 -17.60 -8.43 8.97
CA THR A 485 -17.12 -9.20 7.82
C THR A 485 -15.59 -9.19 7.85
N PHE A 486 -14.95 -10.35 7.95
CA PHE A 486 -13.51 -10.45 7.80
C PHE A 486 -13.14 -10.35 6.33
N LEU A 487 -12.20 -9.46 6.04
CA LEU A 487 -11.72 -9.21 4.70
C LEU A 487 -10.45 -10.03 4.46
N PRO A 488 -10.15 -10.38 3.20
CA PRO A 488 -8.91 -11.09 2.88
C PRO A 488 -7.68 -10.35 3.41
N GLY A 489 -6.87 -11.00 4.24
CA GLY A 489 -5.73 -10.35 4.89
C GLY A 489 -4.81 -11.32 5.65
N GLU A 490 -3.60 -10.84 5.95
CA GLU A 490 -2.58 -11.61 6.65
C GLU A 490 -2.87 -11.70 8.15
N VAL A 491 -2.68 -12.90 8.71
CA VAL A 491 -2.79 -13.19 10.13
C VAL A 491 -1.42 -13.50 10.70
N SER A 492 -0.98 -12.74 11.70
CA SER A 492 0.14 -13.11 12.55
C SER A 492 -0.36 -13.96 13.70
N VAL A 493 0.11 -15.21 13.80
CA VAL A 493 -0.36 -16.18 14.80
C VAL A 493 0.63 -16.29 15.95
N PHE A 494 0.12 -16.12 17.16
CA PHE A 494 0.83 -16.22 18.41
C PHE A 494 0.20 -17.32 19.28
N ILE A 495 1.03 -18.13 19.91
CA ILE A 495 0.61 -19.11 20.93
C ILE A 495 1.28 -18.69 22.24
N GLY A 496 0.47 -18.35 23.25
CA GLY A 496 0.97 -17.61 24.42
C GLY A 496 1.57 -16.26 23.98
N ASP A 497 2.83 -16.01 24.35
CA ASP A 497 3.56 -14.78 23.99
C ASP A 497 4.51 -14.95 22.79
N SER A 498 4.54 -16.13 22.17
CA SER A 498 5.48 -16.45 21.08
C SER A 498 4.82 -16.38 19.71
N PHE A 499 5.48 -15.70 18.77
CA PHE A 499 5.11 -15.72 17.36
C PHE A 499 5.42 -17.10 16.76
N VAL A 500 4.42 -17.73 16.15
CA VAL A 500 4.54 -19.10 15.63
C VAL A 500 4.52 -19.13 14.11
N SER A 501 3.58 -18.44 13.49
CA SER A 501 3.40 -18.50 12.03
C SER A 501 2.64 -17.31 11.46
N LYS A 502 2.67 -17.21 10.12
CA LYS A 502 1.80 -16.35 9.33
C LYS A 502 0.76 -17.20 8.61
N SER A 503 -0.49 -16.78 8.68
CA SER A 503 -1.62 -17.38 7.98
C SER A 503 -2.35 -16.30 7.17
N GLN A 504 -3.41 -16.68 6.47
CA GLN A 504 -4.27 -15.79 5.72
C GLN A 504 -5.74 -16.07 6.09
N ILE A 505 -6.51 -15.01 6.31
CA ILE A 505 -7.96 -15.07 6.36
C ILE A 505 -8.49 -14.69 4.96
N GLN A 506 -9.52 -15.40 4.51
CA GLN A 506 -10.25 -15.08 3.29
C GLN A 506 -11.42 -14.15 3.60
N HIS A 507 -12.26 -13.86 2.62
CA HIS A 507 -13.50 -13.16 2.89
C HIS A 507 -14.45 -14.06 3.70
N VAL A 508 -14.74 -13.69 4.96
CA VAL A 508 -15.61 -14.47 5.88
C VAL A 508 -16.71 -13.54 6.40
N PRO A 509 -17.96 -13.66 5.91
CA PRO A 509 -19.08 -12.90 6.43
C PRO A 509 -19.48 -13.35 7.85
N PRO A 510 -20.35 -12.58 8.54
CA PRO A 510 -20.93 -13.01 9.81
C PRO A 510 -21.60 -14.38 9.70
N ASN A 511 -21.46 -15.18 10.75
CA ASN A 511 -21.94 -16.57 10.89
C ASN A 511 -21.30 -17.62 9.97
N ASP A 512 -20.33 -17.26 9.14
CA ASP A 512 -19.61 -18.23 8.31
C ASP A 512 -18.41 -18.84 9.06
N SER A 513 -17.98 -20.03 8.63
CA SER A 513 -16.88 -20.76 9.26
C SER A 513 -15.59 -20.68 8.44
N PHE A 514 -14.47 -20.53 9.13
CA PHE A 514 -13.15 -20.47 8.51
C PHE A 514 -12.15 -21.32 9.28
N GLN A 515 -11.07 -21.69 8.60
CA GLN A 515 -10.01 -22.52 9.16
C GLN A 515 -8.73 -21.72 9.27
N LEU A 516 -8.02 -21.85 10.39
CA LEU A 516 -6.75 -21.20 10.63
C LEU A 516 -5.70 -22.22 11.05
N SER A 517 -4.54 -22.16 10.42
CA SER A 517 -3.36 -22.91 10.87
C SER A 517 -2.71 -22.15 12.03
N LEU A 518 -2.52 -22.82 13.16
CA LEU A 518 -1.87 -22.27 14.35
C LEU A 518 -0.35 -22.49 14.35
N GLY A 519 0.16 -23.32 13.43
CA GLY A 519 1.57 -23.65 13.29
C GLY A 519 1.85 -25.14 13.45
N THR A 520 3.13 -25.50 13.59
CA THR A 520 3.56 -26.88 13.79
C THR A 520 3.68 -27.21 15.27
N ASP A 521 3.39 -28.46 15.62
CA ASP A 521 3.48 -28.99 16.98
C ASP A 521 4.65 -29.98 17.08
N PRO A 522 5.82 -29.57 17.63
CA PRO A 522 7.00 -30.43 17.68
C PRO A 522 6.89 -31.58 18.69
N THR A 523 5.86 -31.59 19.54
CA THR A 523 5.64 -32.65 20.55
C THR A 523 5.04 -33.92 19.96
N LEU A 524 4.47 -33.84 18.77
CA LEU A 524 3.98 -34.99 18.00
C LEU A 524 4.98 -35.29 16.90
N ARG A 525 5.68 -36.42 17.02
CA ARG A 525 6.65 -36.86 16.00
C ARG A 525 6.01 -37.94 15.14
N VAL A 526 5.90 -37.68 13.86
CA VAL A 526 5.46 -38.66 12.87
C VAL A 526 6.67 -39.17 12.10
N THR A 527 6.68 -40.46 11.78
CA THR A 527 7.70 -41.08 10.95
C THR A 527 7.03 -41.79 9.79
N TYR A 528 7.40 -41.43 8.56
CA TYR A 528 6.86 -42.01 7.33
C TYR A 528 7.88 -42.97 6.70
N ALA A 529 7.76 -44.27 7.01
CA ALA A 529 8.71 -45.27 6.52
C ALA A 529 8.61 -45.48 5.00
N PRO A 530 9.68 -45.90 4.30
CA PRO A 530 9.59 -46.21 2.87
C PRO A 530 8.56 -47.31 2.56
N VAL A 531 7.82 -47.14 1.44
CA VAL A 531 6.80 -48.11 0.98
C VAL A 531 7.45 -49.48 0.75
N ARG A 532 6.91 -50.52 1.39
CA ARG A 532 7.29 -51.91 1.13
C ARG A 532 6.41 -52.49 0.03
N THR A 533 7.00 -53.14 -0.96
CA THR A 533 6.28 -53.73 -2.10
C THR A 533 6.42 -55.25 -2.08
N HIS A 534 5.29 -55.96 -2.05
CA HIS A 534 5.24 -57.42 -2.16
C HIS A 534 4.45 -57.81 -3.40
N LYS A 535 5.13 -58.42 -4.38
CA LYS A 535 4.49 -58.94 -5.59
C LYS A 535 4.15 -60.42 -5.38
N ARG A 536 2.87 -60.76 -5.47
CA ARG A 536 2.39 -62.15 -5.45
C ARG A 536 1.72 -62.44 -6.78
N THR A 537 2.14 -63.53 -7.39
CA THR A 537 1.47 -64.08 -8.56
C THR A 537 0.60 -65.23 -8.07
N ASN A 538 -0.72 -65.09 -8.12
CA ASN A 538 -1.61 -66.22 -7.90
C ASN A 538 -1.81 -66.92 -9.25
N SER A 539 -1.08 -68.01 -9.45
CA SER A 539 -1.50 -69.08 -10.35
C SER A 539 -2.19 -70.13 -9.50
N GLU A 540 -3.46 -70.40 -9.76
CA GLU A 540 -4.11 -71.59 -9.21
C GLU A 540 -3.39 -72.81 -9.84
N SER A 541 -2.40 -73.36 -9.13
CA SER A 541 -1.73 -74.59 -9.53
C SER A 541 -2.65 -75.76 -9.20
N GLY A 542 -3.71 -75.91 -9.97
CA GLY A 542 -4.56 -77.09 -9.97
C GLY A 542 -4.04 -78.14 -10.95
N PHE A 543 -4.11 -79.41 -10.56
CA PHE A 543 -3.92 -80.55 -11.47
C PHE A 543 -4.70 -80.31 -12.78
N ASN A 544 -4.04 -80.52 -13.93
CA ASN A 544 -4.64 -80.34 -15.25
C ASN A 544 -5.70 -81.43 -15.49
N PHE A 545 -6.96 -81.16 -15.13
CA PHE A 545 -8.09 -81.96 -15.57
C PHE A 545 -8.61 -81.44 -16.93
N PRO A 546 -8.83 -82.33 -17.92
CA PRO A 546 -9.41 -81.93 -19.20
C PRO A 546 -10.83 -81.39 -18.96
N GLY A 547 -11.05 -80.11 -19.29
CA GLY A 547 -12.35 -79.43 -19.18
C GLY A 547 -12.40 -78.20 -18.26
N ARG A 548 -11.38 -77.93 -17.43
CA ARG A 548 -11.35 -76.72 -16.58
C ARG A 548 -10.66 -75.58 -17.33
N GLN A 549 -11.38 -74.49 -17.64
CA GLN A 549 -10.78 -73.27 -18.23
C GLN A 549 -9.67 -72.73 -17.32
N ARG A 550 -8.48 -72.48 -17.90
CA ARG A 550 -7.39 -71.79 -17.21
C ARG A 550 -7.85 -70.37 -16.84
N GLN A 551 -7.99 -70.09 -15.55
CA GLN A 551 -8.21 -68.72 -15.10
C GLN A 551 -6.98 -67.85 -15.45
N PRO A 552 -7.17 -66.58 -15.84
CA PRO A 552 -6.07 -65.69 -16.15
C PRO A 552 -5.19 -65.46 -14.92
N LYS A 553 -3.87 -65.47 -15.14
CA LYS A 553 -2.85 -65.26 -14.10
C LYS A 553 -3.06 -63.89 -13.44
N GLN A 554 -3.55 -63.87 -12.20
CA GLN A 554 -3.78 -62.62 -11.48
C GLN A 554 -2.46 -62.19 -10.81
N LEU A 555 -1.91 -61.07 -11.26
CA LEU A 555 -0.76 -60.43 -10.63
C LEU A 555 -1.27 -59.46 -9.55
N THR A 556 -0.97 -59.76 -8.30
CA THR A 556 -1.31 -58.90 -7.16
C THR A 556 -0.04 -58.25 -6.63
N THR A 557 0.03 -56.92 -6.63
CA THR A 557 1.11 -56.18 -5.97
C THR A 557 0.54 -55.51 -4.73
N LYS A 558 1.04 -55.89 -3.54
CA LYS A 558 0.70 -55.27 -2.26
C LYS A 558 1.72 -54.19 -1.94
N TYR A 559 1.25 -52.97 -1.77
CA TYR A 559 2.03 -51.86 -1.22
C TYR A 559 1.68 -51.71 0.26
N SER A 560 2.68 -51.64 1.13
CA SER A 560 2.53 -51.49 2.57
C SER A 560 3.26 -50.23 3.01
N GLN A 561 2.50 -49.27 3.52
CA GLN A 561 3.00 -48.01 4.05
C GLN A 561 2.83 -48.02 5.57
N GLN A 562 3.91 -47.78 6.32
CA GLN A 562 3.87 -47.72 7.78
C GLN A 562 4.06 -46.27 8.24
N ILE A 563 3.13 -45.79 9.06
CA ILE A 563 3.15 -44.46 9.66
C ILE A 563 3.17 -44.64 11.18
N THR A 564 4.23 -44.15 11.83
CA THR A 564 4.38 -44.25 13.29
C THR A 564 4.22 -42.88 13.91
N ILE A 565 3.37 -42.75 14.92
CA ILE A 565 3.16 -41.50 15.67
C ILE A 565 3.68 -41.67 17.09
N ARG A 566 4.51 -40.74 17.55
CA ARG A 566 4.97 -40.66 18.92
C ARG A 566 4.49 -39.35 19.55
N ASN A 567 3.62 -39.48 20.55
CA ASN A 567 3.18 -38.36 21.37
C ASN A 567 4.09 -38.17 22.58
N THR A 568 4.75 -37.02 22.72
CA THR A 568 5.55 -36.67 23.91
C THR A 568 4.81 -35.75 24.88
N ARG A 569 3.53 -35.44 24.64
CA ARG A 569 2.70 -34.64 25.54
C ARG A 569 2.27 -35.45 26.77
N PRO A 570 2.09 -34.80 27.92
CA PRO A 570 1.49 -35.44 29.09
C PRO A 570 -0.02 -35.71 28.92
N ILE A 571 -0.65 -35.14 27.87
CA ILE A 571 -2.09 -35.18 27.63
C ILE A 571 -2.37 -35.90 26.31
N MET A 572 -3.49 -36.63 26.28
CA MET A 572 -3.99 -37.30 25.09
C MET A 572 -4.45 -36.27 24.04
N VAL A 573 -4.12 -36.52 22.77
CA VAL A 573 -4.54 -35.67 21.64
C VAL A 573 -5.84 -36.25 21.08
N PRO A 574 -7.01 -35.60 21.27
CA PRO A 574 -8.30 -36.21 20.97
C PRO A 574 -8.62 -36.27 19.47
N ALA A 575 -8.07 -35.36 18.66
CA ALA A 575 -8.39 -35.24 17.23
C ALA A 575 -7.13 -35.10 16.38
N LEU A 576 -6.45 -36.22 16.10
CA LEU A 576 -5.32 -36.30 15.17
C LEU A 576 -5.75 -36.95 13.85
N HIS A 577 -5.67 -36.19 12.77
CA HIS A 577 -5.97 -36.64 11.41
C HIS A 577 -4.68 -36.87 10.63
N ILE A 578 -4.52 -38.08 10.09
CA ILE A 578 -3.44 -38.40 9.15
C ILE A 578 -4.06 -38.47 7.76
N LEU A 579 -3.58 -37.64 6.84
CA LEU A 579 -3.97 -37.69 5.44
C LEU A 579 -2.86 -38.34 4.61
N ASP A 580 -3.22 -39.40 3.91
CA ASP A 580 -2.40 -40.00 2.87
C ASP A 580 -3.23 -40.22 1.60
N HIS A 581 -2.56 -40.27 0.47
CA HIS A 581 -3.18 -40.55 -0.80
C HIS A 581 -3.44 -42.05 -0.96
N VAL A 582 -4.58 -42.37 -1.57
CA VAL A 582 -4.90 -43.72 -2.04
C VAL A 582 -4.77 -43.71 -3.57
N PRO A 583 -4.02 -44.64 -4.17
CA PRO A 583 -3.91 -44.71 -5.63
C PRO A 583 -5.27 -45.04 -6.25
N VAL A 584 -5.58 -44.40 -7.37
CA VAL A 584 -6.79 -44.66 -8.17
C VAL A 584 -6.35 -45.18 -9.54
N SER A 585 -7.02 -46.23 -10.03
CA SER A 585 -6.72 -46.79 -11.35
C SER A 585 -7.47 -46.04 -12.46
N ASN A 586 -6.76 -45.73 -13.55
CA ASN A 586 -7.36 -45.22 -14.78
C ASN A 586 -7.69 -46.34 -15.78
N LEU A 587 -7.40 -47.60 -15.44
CA LEU A 587 -7.65 -48.77 -16.28
C LEU A 587 -8.68 -49.68 -15.63
N GLU A 588 -9.71 -50.06 -16.38
CA GLU A 588 -10.76 -50.99 -15.92
C GLU A 588 -10.21 -52.36 -15.51
N THR A 589 -9.07 -52.76 -16.08
CA THR A 589 -8.39 -54.04 -15.80
C THR A 589 -7.61 -54.05 -14.49
N LEU A 590 -7.31 -52.88 -13.90
CA LEU A 590 -6.58 -52.74 -12.65
C LEU A 590 -7.54 -52.35 -11.53
N LYS A 591 -7.81 -53.29 -10.62
CA LYS A 591 -8.60 -53.05 -9.41
C LYS A 591 -7.68 -52.67 -8.25
N VAL A 592 -7.97 -51.54 -7.60
CA VAL A 592 -7.27 -51.11 -6.38
C VAL A 592 -8.19 -51.33 -5.19
N ASN A 593 -7.69 -52.07 -4.19
CA ASN A 593 -8.39 -52.30 -2.93
C ASN A 593 -7.54 -51.76 -1.78
N VAL A 594 -8.13 -50.92 -0.94
CA VAL A 594 -7.51 -50.47 0.32
C VAL A 594 -7.71 -51.57 1.36
N VAL A 595 -6.62 -51.98 2.00
CA VAL A 595 -6.63 -52.96 3.09
C VAL A 595 -6.08 -52.24 4.32
N SER A 596 -6.99 -51.81 5.20
CA SER A 596 -6.68 -51.13 6.47
C SER A 596 -6.38 -52.11 7.58
#